data_AF-A0A7X6T2B7-F1
#
_entry.id   AF-A0A7X6T2B7-F1
#
_cell.length_a   1.000
_cell.length_b   1.000
_cell.length_c   1.000
_cell.angle_alpha   90.00
_cell.angle_beta   90.00
_cell.angle_gamma   90.00
#
_symmetry.space_group_name_H-M   'P 1'
#
loop_
_entity.id
_entity.type
_entity.pdbx_description
1 polymer ?
#
loop_
_entity_poly.entity_id
_entity_poly.type
_entity_poly.pdbx_seq_one_letter_code
_entity_poly.pdbx_strand_id
1 'polypeptide(L)' 'WGAFVVTPDVLDPAFYQAGGNPYGTSVTINREGDMLDDVKGAVQSQTKRLIEVATQFNN' A
#
# COMPACT_ATOMS: atom_id res chain seq x y z
N TRP A 1 -1.28 -19.52 8.25
CA TRP A 1 -2.48 -18.83 8.78
C TRP A 1 -3.68 -18.85 7.84
N GLY A 2 -3.61 -19.43 6.63
CA GLY A 2 -4.79 -19.52 5.74
C GLY A 2 -5.35 -18.16 5.28
N ALA A 3 -4.50 -17.12 5.22
CA ALA A 3 -4.92 -15.77 4.87
C ALA A 3 -4.97 -15.54 3.35
N PHE A 4 -5.87 -14.67 2.91
CA PHE A 4 -5.86 -14.11 1.56
C PHE A 4 -4.89 -12.93 1.50
N VAL A 5 -3.98 -12.94 0.51
CA VAL A 5 -3.02 -11.86 0.30
C VAL A 5 -3.58 -10.88 -0.73
N VAL A 6 -3.69 -9.62 -0.34
CA VAL A 6 -4.27 -8.54 -1.14
C VAL A 6 -3.19 -7.50 -1.42
N THR A 7 -2.67 -7.48 -2.65
CA THR A 7 -1.60 -6.55 -3.08
C THR A 7 -2.11 -5.11 -3.26
N PRO A 8 -1.24 -4.10 -3.38
CA PRO A 8 -1.64 -2.75 -3.80
C PRO A 8 -2.37 -2.72 -5.16
N ASP A 9 -3.09 -1.62 -5.42
CA ASP A 9 -3.64 -1.32 -6.74
C ASP A 9 -2.57 -0.65 -7.61
N VAL A 10 -2.14 -1.31 -8.69
CA VAL A 10 -1.16 -0.76 -9.63
C VAL A 10 -1.74 0.27 -10.60
N LEU A 11 -3.07 0.45 -10.59
CA LEU A 11 -3.76 1.44 -11.41
C LEU A 11 -3.97 2.77 -10.67
N ASP A 12 -3.82 2.81 -9.35
CA ASP A 12 -3.89 4.05 -8.59
C ASP A 12 -2.63 4.90 -8.87
N PRO A 13 -2.75 6.18 -9.28
CA PRO A 13 -1.60 7.06 -9.48
C PRO A 13 -0.66 7.14 -8.27
N ALA A 14 -1.20 7.02 -7.05
CA ALA A 14 -0.41 7.04 -5.82
C ALA A 14 0.59 5.88 -5.73
N PHE A 15 0.33 4.75 -6.41
CA PHE A 15 1.23 3.60 -6.47
C PHE A 15 2.60 3.98 -7.05
N TYR A 16 2.60 4.64 -8.22
CA TYR A 16 3.83 5.03 -8.90
C TYR A 16 4.50 6.24 -8.25
N GLN A 17 3.73 7.13 -7.62
CA GLN A 17 4.28 8.25 -6.84
C GLN A 17 5.13 7.76 -5.66
N ALA A 18 4.76 6.63 -5.05
CA ALA A 18 5.51 5.99 -3.96
C ALA A 18 6.56 4.96 -4.43
N GLY A 19 7.00 5.01 -5.70
CA GLY A 19 8.05 4.14 -6.22
C GLY A 19 7.58 2.80 -6.82
N GLY A 20 6.28 2.52 -6.82
CA GLY A 20 5.69 1.42 -7.61
C GLY A 20 6.02 0.01 -7.13
N ASN A 21 6.05 -0.22 -5.81
CA ASN A 21 6.31 -1.54 -5.25
C ASN A 21 5.03 -2.42 -5.24
N PRO A 22 4.93 -3.47 -6.09
CA PRO A 22 3.72 -4.30 -6.21
C PRO A 22 3.46 -5.20 -5.01
N TYR A 23 4.38 -5.29 -4.05
CA TYR A 23 4.25 -6.16 -2.87
C TYR A 23 3.65 -5.42 -1.66
N GLY A 24 3.59 -4.10 -1.70
CA GLY A 24 3.18 -3.24 -0.60
C GLY A 24 3.94 -1.93 -0.62
N THR A 25 3.34 -0.86 -0.08
CA THR A 25 4.02 0.42 0.08
C THR A 25 5.26 0.26 0.96
N SER A 26 6.39 0.74 0.45
CA SER A 26 7.67 0.75 1.14
C SER A 26 8.21 2.18 1.18
N VAL A 27 8.95 2.53 2.23
CA VAL A 27 9.54 3.86 2.41
C VAL A 27 11.02 3.74 2.69
N THR A 28 11.82 4.58 2.03
CA THR A 28 13.23 4.74 2.35
C THR A 28 13.39 5.67 3.54
N ILE A 29 14.23 5.30 4.49
CA ILE A 29 14.57 6.14 5.65
C ILE A 29 16.06 6.51 5.65
N ASN A 30 16.40 7.67 6.20
CA ASN A 30 17.80 8.04 6.50
C ASN A 30 18.29 7.39 7.81
N ARG A 31 19.51 7.73 8.26
CA ARG A 31 20.07 7.18 9.50
C ARG A 31 19.42 7.77 10.76
N GLU A 32 18.80 8.92 10.61
CA GLU A 32 18.10 9.67 11.64
C GLU A 32 16.65 9.18 11.83
N GLY A 33 16.15 8.36 10.89
CA GLY A 33 14.81 7.76 10.92
C GLY A 33 13.74 8.56 10.17
N ASP A 34 14.12 9.62 9.45
CA ASP A 34 13.20 10.41 8.65
C ASP A 34 12.83 9.67 7.36
N MET A 35 11.55 9.77 6.99
CA MET A 35 11.05 9.27 5.71
C MET A 35 11.50 10.18 4.57
N LEU A 36 12.08 9.58 3.54
CA LEU A 36 12.59 10.30 2.37
C LEU A 36 11.57 10.39 1.22
N ASP A 37 10.58 9.48 1.21
CA ASP A 37 9.57 9.37 0.15
C ASP A 37 8.18 9.83 0.65
N ASP A 38 7.37 10.47 -0.22
CA ASP A 38 5.96 10.72 0.08
C ASP A 38 5.12 9.47 -0.23
N VAL A 39 4.88 8.67 0.80
CA VAL A 39 4.18 7.38 0.68
C VAL A 39 2.74 7.41 1.18
N LYS A 40 2.26 8.55 1.72
CA LYS A 40 0.99 8.60 2.45
C LYS A 40 -0.20 8.23 1.56
N GLY A 41 -0.23 8.75 0.33
CA GLY A 41 -1.27 8.42 -0.64
C GLY A 41 -1.31 6.92 -0.96
N ALA A 42 -0.14 6.31 -1.16
CA ALA A 42 -0.04 4.88 -1.45
C ALA A 42 -0.50 4.01 -0.28
N VAL A 43 -0.13 4.35 0.96
CA VAL A 43 -0.61 3.65 2.17
C VAL A 43 -2.13 3.72 2.27
N GLN A 44 -2.73 4.89 2.02
CA GLN A 44 -4.17 5.08 2.06
C GLN A 44 -4.88 4.25 0.98
N SER A 45 -4.37 4.29 -0.25
CA SER A 45 -4.92 3.51 -1.37
C SER A 45 -4.84 2.00 -1.11
N GLN A 46 -3.67 1.50 -0.70
CA GLN A 46 -3.48 0.08 -0.35
C GLN A 46 -4.43 -0.36 0.78
N THR A 47 -4.57 0.47 1.82
CA THR A 47 -5.47 0.19 2.95
C THR A 47 -6.93 0.14 2.50
N LYS A 48 -7.35 1.10 1.66
CA LYS A 48 -8.71 1.15 1.11
C LYS A 48 -9.03 -0.13 0.32
N ARG A 49 -8.13 -0.55 -0.57
CA ARG A 49 -8.31 -1.79 -1.36
C ARG A 49 -8.42 -3.03 -0.47
N LEU A 50 -7.60 -3.13 0.58
CA LEU A 50 -7.68 -4.24 1.52
C LEU A 50 -9.07 -4.30 2.19
N ILE A 51 -9.57 -3.17 2.67
CA ILE A 51 -10.89 -3.07 3.30
C ILE A 51 -12.00 -3.43 2.30
N GLU A 52 -11.94 -2.92 1.07
CA GLU A 52 -12.92 -3.24 0.03
C GLU A 52 -12.99 -4.74 -0.28
N VAL A 53 -11.83 -5.39 -0.46
CA VAL A 53 -11.75 -6.84 -0.69
C VAL A 53 -12.27 -7.60 0.53
N ALA A 54 -11.81 -7.26 1.73
CA ALA A 54 -12.28 -7.91 2.96
C ALA A 54 -13.80 -7.79 3.17
N THR A 55 -14.37 -6.63 2.80
CA THR A 55 -15.82 -6.39 2.88
C THR A 55 -16.59 -7.33 1.96
N GLN A 56 -16.06 -7.68 0.79
CA GLN A 56 -16.72 -8.63 -0.13
C GLN A 56 -16.81 -10.05 0.44
N PHE A 57 -15.94 -10.45 1.37
CA PHE A 57 -15.98 -11.76 2.01
C PHE A 57 -16.84 -11.81 3.28
N ASN A 58 -17.25 -10.64 3.79
CA ASN A 58 -18.03 -10.52 5.02
C ASN A 58 -19.53 -10.23 4.77
N ASN A 59 -19.95 -10.20 3.50
CA ASN A 59 -21.33 -9.95 3.07
C ASN A 59 -22.04 -11.23 2.63
#